data_AF-A0A3P1WI03-F1
#
_entry.id   AF-A0A3P1WI03-F1
#
_cell.length_a   1.000
_cell.length_b   1.000
_cell.length_c   1.000
_cell.angle_alpha   90.00
_cell.angle_beta   90.00
_cell.angle_gamma   90.00
#
_symmetry.space_group_name_H-M   'P 1'
#
loop_
_entity.id
_entity.type
_entity.pdbx_description
1 polymer ?
#
loop_
_entity_poly.entity_id
_entity_poly.type
_entity_poly.pdbx_seq_one_letter_code
_entity_poly.pdbx_strand_id
1 'polypeptide(L)'
;MKEKNYRWGRSRVKGIPTMWIAVPAGVLIALVVGVLQVVLGNPDGPLKWLGGIILGCFLAPTAAAGVGALIVDRSTLPGAVAKPEESVENTWYNKAAVVSFHATMVVCGVGAFVTTWLGLQTISLTLAGVLLMLGVSFGFSYLIIRGRS
;
A
#
# COMPACT_ATOMS: atom_id res chain seq x y z
N MET A 1 20.98 25.83 -16.77
CA MET A 1 21.36 24.42 -16.51
C MET A 1 20.27 23.53 -17.08
N LYS A 2 20.59 22.57 -17.97
CA LYS A 2 19.58 21.64 -18.52
C LYS A 2 19.05 20.76 -17.39
N GLU A 3 17.79 20.90 -17.02
CA GLU A 3 17.18 20.00 -16.05
C GLU A 3 17.10 18.59 -16.65
N LYS A 4 17.84 17.65 -16.05
CA LYS A 4 17.78 16.24 -16.44
C LYS A 4 16.40 15.70 -16.07
N ASN A 5 15.56 15.49 -17.09
CA ASN A 5 14.23 14.90 -16.96
C ASN A 5 14.36 13.40 -16.67
N TYR A 6 13.75 12.94 -15.58
CA TYR A 6 13.72 11.53 -15.20
C TYR A 6 12.32 10.98 -15.43
N ARG A 7 12.23 9.80 -16.06
CA ARG A 7 10.94 9.15 -16.40
C ARG A 7 10.01 8.93 -15.19
N TRP A 8 10.59 8.80 -14.00
CA TRP A 8 9.88 8.54 -12.73
C TRP A 8 9.96 9.72 -11.74
N GLY A 9 10.25 10.92 -12.25
CA GLY A 9 10.38 12.13 -11.44
C GLY A 9 11.58 12.10 -10.47
N ARG A 10 11.67 13.16 -9.67
CA ARG A 10 12.66 13.33 -8.60
C ARG A 10 12.00 13.16 -7.24
N SER A 11 12.77 12.72 -6.25
CA SER A 11 12.33 12.67 -4.86
C SER A 11 12.33 14.06 -4.22
N ARG A 12 11.34 14.34 -3.38
CA ARG A 12 11.25 15.56 -2.57
C ARG A 12 12.40 15.71 -1.57
N VAL A 13 12.94 14.57 -1.11
CA VAL A 13 13.86 14.52 0.04
C VAL A 13 15.27 15.03 -0.33
N LYS A 14 15.73 14.85 -1.59
CA LYS A 14 17.08 15.25 -2.02
C LYS A 14 17.21 15.59 -3.52
N GLY A 15 16.11 15.69 -4.27
CA GLY A 15 16.15 15.96 -5.72
C GLY A 15 16.78 14.84 -6.59
N ILE A 16 17.15 13.71 -5.98
CA ILE A 16 17.67 12.52 -6.66
C ILE A 16 16.55 11.69 -7.27
N PRO A 17 16.84 10.84 -8.28
CA PRO A 17 15.83 10.03 -8.95
C PRO A 17 15.04 9.17 -7.96
N THR A 18 13.71 9.23 -8.02
CA THR A 18 12.81 8.55 -7.09
C THR A 18 13.14 7.06 -6.90
N MET A 19 13.41 6.37 -8.01
CA MET A 19 13.66 4.91 -8.01
C MET A 19 14.91 4.51 -7.24
N TRP A 20 15.90 5.40 -7.09
CA TRP A 20 17.12 5.11 -6.33
C TRP A 20 16.88 4.99 -4.83
N ILE A 21 15.82 5.62 -4.31
CA ILE A 21 15.41 5.48 -2.91
C ILE A 21 14.32 4.41 -2.81
N ALA A 22 13.35 4.46 -3.72
CA ALA A 22 12.15 3.63 -3.68
C ALA A 22 12.46 2.13 -3.81
N VAL A 23 13.37 1.75 -4.70
CA VAL A 23 13.71 0.33 -4.90
C VAL A 23 14.43 -0.26 -3.68
N PRO A 24 15.53 0.32 -3.17
CA PRO A 24 16.18 -0.22 -1.98
C PRO A 24 15.26 -0.24 -0.76
N ALA A 25 14.49 0.83 -0.52
CA ALA A 25 13.55 0.88 0.59
C ALA A 25 12.43 -0.16 0.46
N GLY A 26 11.87 -0.33 -0.75
CA GLY A 26 10.85 -1.35 -1.02
C GLY A 26 11.36 -2.77 -0.84
N VAL A 27 12.58 -3.06 -1.29
CA VAL A 27 13.24 -4.36 -1.09
C VAL A 27 13.48 -4.61 0.40
N LEU A 28 13.95 -3.61 1.16
CA LEU A 28 14.13 -3.73 2.61
C LEU A 28 12.82 -4.04 3.33
N ILE A 29 11.74 -3.32 3.00
CA ILE A 29 10.41 -3.58 3.57
C ILE A 29 9.96 -5.01 3.26
N ALA A 30 10.13 -5.46 2.02
CA ALA A 30 9.72 -6.79 1.61
C ALA A 30 10.53 -7.91 2.27
N LEU A 31 11.84 -7.71 2.44
CA LEU A 31 12.70 -8.64 3.19
C LEU A 31 12.28 -8.73 4.66
N VAL A 32 12.01 -7.59 5.30
CA VAL A 32 11.54 -7.56 6.69
C VAL A 32 10.24 -8.33 6.84
N VAL A 33 9.26 -8.11 5.95
CA VAL A 33 7.98 -8.84 5.98
C VAL A 33 8.17 -10.34 5.74
N GLY A 34 9.01 -10.72 4.77
CA GLY A 34 9.32 -12.13 4.50
C GLY A 34 9.98 -12.84 5.69
N VAL A 35 10.91 -12.17 6.38
CA VAL A 35 11.53 -12.70 7.61
C VAL A 35 10.53 -12.80 8.75
N LEU A 36 9.70 -11.77 8.96
CA LEU A 36 8.67 -11.78 10.01
C LEU A 36 7.67 -12.92 9.80
N GLN A 37 7.30 -13.22 8.55
CA GLN A 37 6.43 -14.35 8.24
C GLN A 37 7.01 -15.69 8.71
N VAL A 38 8.31 -15.92 8.50
CA VAL A 38 8.97 -17.17 8.92
C VAL A 38 9.16 -17.23 10.43
N VAL A 39 9.57 -16.11 11.04
CA VAL A 39 9.89 -16.06 12.48
C VAL A 39 8.63 -16.10 13.35
N LEU A 40 7.60 -15.33 12.99
CA LEU A 40 6.36 -15.25 13.78
C LEU A 40 5.36 -16.34 13.42
N GLY A 41 5.30 -16.72 12.14
CA GLY A 41 4.41 -17.80 11.70
C GLY A 41 4.91 -19.19 12.07
N ASN A 42 6.21 -19.33 12.37
CA ASN A 42 6.92 -20.59 12.64
C ASN A 42 6.41 -21.78 11.80
N PRO A 43 6.35 -21.67 10.47
CA PRO A 43 5.81 -22.74 9.65
C PRO A 43 6.74 -23.97 9.68
N ASP A 44 6.13 -25.14 9.80
CA ASP A 44 6.85 -26.41 9.78
C ASP A 44 7.32 -26.77 8.36
N GLY A 45 8.49 -27.42 8.29
CA GLY A 45 9.03 -27.97 7.05
C GLY A 45 10.31 -27.30 6.54
N PRO A 46 11.05 -28.01 5.66
CA PRO A 46 12.38 -27.58 5.21
C PRO A 46 12.36 -26.35 4.29
N LEU A 47 11.20 -26.02 3.70
CA LEU A 47 11.05 -24.95 2.71
C LEU A 47 10.49 -23.63 3.28
N LYS A 48 10.41 -23.47 4.61
CA LYS A 48 9.85 -22.27 5.23
C LYS A 48 10.49 -20.95 4.77
N TRP A 49 11.81 -20.93 4.64
CA TRP A 49 12.53 -19.75 4.14
C TRP A 49 12.24 -19.46 2.67
N LEU A 50 11.99 -20.49 1.86
CA LEU A 50 11.60 -20.31 0.47
C LEU A 50 10.24 -19.61 0.38
N GLY A 51 9.28 -19.97 1.24
CA GLY A 51 7.99 -19.28 1.33
C GLY A 51 8.14 -17.79 1.66
N GLY A 52 8.98 -17.45 2.65
CA GLY A 52 9.28 -16.06 3.01
C GLY A 52 9.97 -15.28 1.89
N ILE A 53 10.87 -15.91 1.13
CA ILE A 53 11.52 -15.31 -0.04
C ILE A 53 10.50 -15.05 -1.15
N ILE A 54 9.64 -16.02 -1.46
CA ILE A 54 8.59 -15.86 -2.48
C ILE A 54 7.68 -14.68 -2.10
N LEU A 55 7.22 -14.63 -0.85
CA LEU A 55 6.42 -13.50 -0.36
C LEU A 55 7.16 -12.17 -0.54
N GLY A 56 8.43 -12.10 -0.15
CA GLY A 56 9.26 -10.91 -0.32
C GLY A 56 9.40 -10.49 -1.79
N CYS A 57 9.65 -11.43 -2.70
CA CYS A 57 9.77 -11.15 -4.13
C CYS A 57 8.48 -10.56 -4.73
N PHE A 58 7.30 -11.03 -4.29
CA PHE A 58 6.02 -10.50 -4.75
C PHE A 58 5.66 -9.16 -4.08
N LEU A 59 6.09 -8.95 -2.85
CA LEU A 59 5.84 -7.71 -2.12
C LEU A 59 6.77 -6.57 -2.54
N ALA A 60 8.00 -6.87 -2.95
CA ALA A 60 9.03 -5.87 -3.25
C ALA A 60 8.62 -4.84 -4.32
N PRO A 61 8.02 -5.20 -5.48
CA PRO A 61 7.55 -4.22 -6.45
C PRO A 61 6.48 -3.29 -5.89
N THR A 62 5.54 -3.85 -5.13
CA THR A 62 4.43 -3.11 -4.51
C THR A 62 4.93 -2.15 -3.44
N ALA A 63 5.85 -2.60 -2.57
CA ALA A 63 6.48 -1.77 -1.55
C ALA A 63 7.32 -0.65 -2.19
N ALA A 64 8.10 -0.96 -3.24
CA ALA A 64 8.88 0.05 -3.96
C ALA A 64 7.98 1.08 -4.64
N ALA A 65 6.89 0.66 -5.27
CA ALA A 65 5.90 1.58 -5.85
C ALA A 65 5.27 2.47 -4.78
N GLY A 66 4.93 1.92 -3.62
CA GLY A 66 4.40 2.67 -2.47
C GLY A 66 5.39 3.73 -1.96
N VAL A 67 6.65 3.35 -1.73
CA VAL A 67 7.69 4.31 -1.32
C VAL A 67 7.89 5.38 -2.38
N GLY A 68 7.93 4.99 -3.66
CA GLY A 68 8.05 5.91 -4.78
C GLY A 68 6.92 6.94 -4.80
N ALA A 69 5.67 6.50 -4.65
CA ALA A 69 4.51 7.37 -4.62
C ALA A 69 4.53 8.39 -3.46
N LEU A 70 5.08 7.99 -2.31
CA LEU A 70 5.19 8.87 -1.13
C LEU A 70 6.27 9.94 -1.28
N ILE A 71 7.43 9.58 -1.84
CA ILE A 71 8.59 10.49 -1.90
C ILE A 71 8.65 11.31 -3.18
N VAL A 72 7.96 10.90 -4.25
CA VAL A 72 8.06 11.57 -5.55
C VAL A 72 7.51 13.00 -5.50
N ASP A 73 8.26 13.91 -6.11
CA ASP A 73 7.78 15.25 -6.42
C ASP A 73 6.95 15.20 -7.70
N ARG A 74 5.63 15.39 -7.54
CA ARG A 74 4.65 15.33 -8.64
C ARG A 74 4.87 16.42 -9.68
N SER A 75 5.48 17.55 -9.31
CA SER A 75 5.78 18.63 -10.26
C SER A 75 6.86 18.23 -11.29
N THR A 76 7.67 17.23 -10.96
CA THR A 76 8.78 16.76 -11.81
C THR A 76 8.41 15.54 -12.67
N LEU A 77 7.17 15.07 -12.59
CA LEU A 77 6.67 13.93 -13.35
C LEU A 77 6.20 14.38 -14.76
N PRO A 78 6.77 13.81 -15.84
CA PRO A 78 6.33 14.13 -17.20
C PRO A 78 4.85 13.78 -17.41
N GLY A 79 4.06 14.73 -17.90
CA GLY A 79 2.63 14.52 -18.17
C GLY A 79 1.71 14.64 -16.94
N ALA A 80 2.23 15.10 -15.81
CA ALA A 80 1.38 15.42 -14.66
C ALA A 80 0.43 16.58 -15.01
N VAL A 81 -0.88 16.34 -14.89
CA VAL A 81 -1.91 17.37 -15.06
C VAL A 81 -1.70 18.45 -13.99
N ALA A 82 -1.62 19.72 -14.39
CA ALA A 82 -1.27 20.83 -13.49
C ALA A 82 -2.25 21.01 -12.31
N LYS A 83 -3.52 20.62 -12.50
CA LYS A 83 -4.57 20.61 -11.49
C LYS A 83 -5.40 19.31 -11.57
N PRO A 84 -4.90 18.20 -11.02
CA PRO A 84 -5.63 16.93 -11.09
C PRO A 84 -6.95 16.98 -10.31
N GLU A 85 -7.05 17.91 -9.36
CA GLU A 85 -8.20 18.01 -8.44
C GLU A 85 -9.46 18.55 -9.12
N GLU A 86 -9.30 19.40 -10.14
CA GLU A 86 -10.39 19.99 -10.92
C GLU A 86 -10.90 19.04 -12.04
N SER A 87 -10.33 17.84 -12.17
CA SER A 87 -10.77 16.86 -13.17
C SER A 87 -12.07 16.15 -12.78
N VAL A 88 -12.97 15.99 -13.76
CA VAL A 88 -14.20 15.17 -13.62
C VAL A 88 -13.85 13.73 -13.22
N GLU A 89 -12.75 13.19 -13.74
CA GLU A 89 -12.27 11.85 -13.39
C GLU A 89 -11.88 11.74 -11.92
N ASN A 90 -11.24 12.79 -11.36
CA ASN A 90 -10.89 12.82 -9.95
C ASN A 90 -12.14 12.86 -9.06
N THR A 91 -13.19 13.54 -9.51
CA THR A 91 -14.49 13.53 -8.82
C THR A 91 -15.13 12.15 -8.82
N TRP A 92 -15.14 11.46 -9.96
CA TRP A 92 -15.65 10.08 -10.06
C TRP A 92 -14.81 9.11 -9.23
N TYR A 93 -13.48 9.23 -9.29
CA TYR A 93 -12.56 8.43 -8.51
C TYR A 93 -12.78 8.62 -7.01
N ASN A 94 -12.88 9.84 -6.52
CA ASN A 94 -13.12 10.13 -5.10
C ASN A 94 -14.46 9.53 -4.63
N LYS A 95 -15.52 9.66 -5.44
CA LYS A 95 -16.82 9.03 -5.14
C LYS A 95 -16.69 7.51 -5.12
N ALA A 96 -16.03 6.90 -6.10
CA ALA A 96 -15.82 5.47 -6.16
C ALA A 96 -14.96 4.95 -4.98
N ALA A 97 -13.93 5.69 -4.57
CA ALA A 97 -13.09 5.36 -3.43
C ALA A 97 -13.89 5.38 -2.10
N VAL A 98 -14.73 6.39 -1.90
CA VAL A 98 -15.63 6.45 -0.73
C VAL A 98 -16.64 5.30 -0.74
N VAL A 99 -17.29 5.05 -1.87
CA VAL A 99 -18.30 3.99 -1.99
C VAL A 99 -17.67 2.60 -1.79
N SER A 100 -16.53 2.32 -2.44
CA SER A 100 -15.83 1.05 -2.31
C SER A 100 -15.33 0.83 -0.88
N PHE A 101 -14.80 1.86 -0.20
CA PHE A 101 -14.39 1.76 1.20
C PHE A 101 -15.54 1.30 2.11
N HIS A 102 -16.70 1.94 2.01
CA HIS A 102 -17.87 1.58 2.80
C HIS A 102 -18.44 0.21 2.41
N ALA A 103 -18.46 -0.11 1.12
CA ALA A 103 -18.89 -1.41 0.64
C ALA A 103 -18.00 -2.54 1.19
N THR A 104 -16.67 -2.37 1.16
CA THR A 104 -15.73 -3.34 1.75
C THR A 104 -15.94 -3.48 3.26
N MET A 105 -16.17 -2.38 3.99
CA MET A 105 -16.49 -2.45 5.42
C MET A 105 -17.73 -3.32 5.69
N VAL A 106 -18.80 -3.10 4.93
CA VAL A 106 -20.05 -3.86 5.08
C VAL A 106 -19.84 -5.33 4.69
N VAL A 107 -19.24 -5.60 3.53
CA VAL A 107 -19.05 -6.96 3.02
C VAL A 107 -18.15 -7.77 3.95
N CYS A 108 -17.02 -7.23 4.40
CA CYS A 108 -16.14 -7.92 5.33
C CYS A 108 -16.77 -8.08 6.71
N GLY A 109 -17.53 -7.09 7.20
CA GLY A 109 -18.22 -7.18 8.49
C GLY A 109 -19.31 -8.25 8.51
N VAL A 110 -20.19 -8.24 7.51
CA VAL A 110 -21.23 -9.27 7.33
C VAL A 110 -20.60 -10.63 7.09
N GLY A 111 -19.57 -10.71 6.25
CA GLY A 111 -18.83 -11.94 5.99
C GLY A 111 -18.19 -12.53 7.26
N ALA A 112 -17.58 -11.69 8.11
CA ALA A 112 -17.00 -12.11 9.38
C ALA A 112 -18.08 -12.63 10.34
N PHE A 113 -19.23 -11.97 10.42
CA PHE A 113 -20.36 -12.40 11.24
C PHE A 113 -20.88 -13.78 10.78
N VAL A 114 -21.17 -13.94 9.49
CA VAL A 114 -21.70 -15.19 8.92
C VAL A 114 -20.70 -16.34 9.10
N THR A 115 -19.42 -16.10 8.84
CA THR A 115 -18.39 -17.14 8.96
C THR A 115 -18.15 -17.56 10.41
N THR A 116 -18.29 -16.64 11.37
CA THR A 116 -18.31 -16.98 12.81
C THR A 116 -19.48 -17.91 13.13
N TRP A 117 -20.67 -17.59 12.65
CA TRP A 117 -21.87 -18.42 12.87
C TRP A 117 -21.70 -19.84 12.31
N LEU A 118 -21.03 -19.97 11.17
CA LEU A 118 -20.75 -21.25 10.52
C LEU A 118 -19.57 -22.03 11.14
N GLY A 119 -18.94 -21.51 12.21
CA GLY A 119 -17.77 -22.13 12.84
C GLY A 119 -16.46 -22.00 12.04
N LEU A 120 -16.43 -21.16 11.00
CA LEU A 120 -15.27 -20.91 10.14
C LEU A 120 -14.37 -19.82 10.73
N GLN A 121 -13.81 -20.08 11.91
CA GLN A 121 -13.11 -19.08 12.73
C GLN A 121 -11.94 -18.42 11.98
N THR A 122 -11.16 -19.18 11.20
CA THR A 122 -10.01 -18.66 10.45
C THR A 122 -10.43 -17.61 9.41
N ILE A 123 -11.55 -17.82 8.72
CA ILE A 123 -12.05 -16.89 7.71
C ILE A 123 -12.57 -15.62 8.39
N SER A 124 -13.31 -15.77 9.49
CA SER A 124 -13.83 -14.65 10.28
C SER A 124 -12.70 -13.74 10.79
N LEU A 125 -11.66 -14.33 11.41
CA LEU A 125 -10.49 -13.58 11.88
C LEU A 125 -9.73 -12.90 10.73
N THR A 126 -9.65 -13.54 9.57
CA THR A 126 -9.02 -12.94 8.39
C THR A 126 -9.80 -11.71 7.91
N LEU A 127 -11.13 -11.79 7.82
CA LEU A 127 -11.98 -10.66 7.45
C LEU A 127 -11.92 -9.53 8.49
N ALA A 128 -11.88 -9.86 9.78
CA ALA A 128 -11.65 -8.88 10.84
C ALA A 128 -10.28 -8.20 10.71
N GLY A 129 -9.23 -8.95 10.38
CA GLY A 129 -7.90 -8.41 10.09
C GLY A 129 -7.90 -7.44 8.90
N VAL A 130 -8.64 -7.75 7.82
CA VAL A 130 -8.81 -6.84 6.68
C VAL A 130 -9.50 -5.54 7.10
N LEU A 131 -10.56 -5.61 7.92
CA LEU A 131 -11.23 -4.42 8.45
C LEU A 131 -10.30 -3.56 9.31
N LEU A 132 -9.49 -4.17 10.18
CA LEU A 132 -8.50 -3.46 10.98
C LEU A 132 -7.48 -2.74 10.09
N MET A 133 -6.95 -3.42 9.07
CA MET A 133 -6.00 -2.83 8.12
C MET A 133 -6.63 -1.68 7.33
N LEU A 134 -7.89 -1.84 6.90
CA LEU A 134 -8.66 -0.82 6.21
C LEU A 134 -8.82 0.44 7.10
N GLY A 135 -9.16 0.25 8.38
CA GLY A 135 -9.28 1.32 9.37
C GLY A 135 -7.96 2.04 9.66
N VAL A 136 -6.86 1.29 9.83
CA VAL A 136 -5.51 1.87 10.03
C VAL A 136 -5.08 2.69 8.82
N SER A 137 -5.28 2.17 7.61
CA SER A 137 -4.97 2.86 6.36
C SER A 137 -5.75 4.17 6.21
N PHE A 138 -7.06 4.14 6.47
CA PHE A 138 -7.91 5.33 6.48
C PHE A 138 -7.46 6.34 7.54
N GLY A 139 -7.23 5.88 8.77
CA GLY A 139 -6.79 6.75 9.87
C GLY A 139 -5.46 7.44 9.57
N PHE A 140 -4.47 6.70 9.09
CA PHE A 140 -3.16 7.26 8.71
C PHE A 140 -3.30 8.29 7.58
N SER A 141 -4.09 7.97 6.55
CA SER A 141 -4.35 8.88 5.42
C SER A 141 -5.06 10.15 5.89
N TYR A 142 -6.07 10.01 6.75
CA TYR A 142 -6.83 11.12 7.32
C TYR A 142 -5.93 12.05 8.14
N LEU A 143 -5.07 11.50 9.00
CA LEU A 143 -4.14 12.30 9.81
C LEU A 143 -3.14 13.07 8.95
N ILE A 144 -2.62 12.46 7.88
CA ILE A 144 -1.71 13.14 6.95
C ILE A 144 -2.42 14.30 6.24
N ILE A 145 -3.63 14.08 5.73
CA ILE A 145 -4.39 15.11 5.01
C ILE A 145 -4.76 16.24 5.98
N ARG A 146 -5.25 15.89 7.17
CA ARG A 146 -5.58 16.85 8.23
C ARG A 146 -4.36 17.69 8.63
N GLY A 147 -3.17 17.12 8.69
CA GLY A 147 -1.94 17.86 9.01
C GLY A 147 -1.43 18.78 7.89
N ARG A 148 -2.02 18.71 6.69
CA ARG A 148 -1.64 19.52 5.52
C ARG A 148 -2.68 20.58 5.15
N SER A 149 -3.84 20.55 5.82
CA SER A 149 -4.93 21.53 5.70
C SER A 149 -4.82 22.55 6.81
#